data_AF-B6HD02-F1
#
_entry.id   AF-B6HD02-F1
#
_cell.length_a   1.000
_cell.length_b   1.000
_cell.length_c   1.000
_cell.angle_alpha   90.00
_cell.angle_beta   90.00
_cell.angle_gamma   90.00
#
_symmetry.space_group_name_H-M   'P 1'
#
loop_
_entity.id
_entity.type
_entity.pdbx_description
1 polymer ?
#
loop_
_entity_poly.entity_id
_entity_poly.type
_entity_poly.pdbx_seq_one_letter_code
_entity_poly.pdbx_strand_id
1 'polypeptide(L)'
;MDSPNSSPGQEKQGEQQPSELPILNDKDRNLEPSDHLPPLTSSSQHEEETRHTQATEPFQPTLKVLADLERDDPKFEFPAARLVGLYRRLWESCVSKHIDVQKIDQSNEILKEAGMYLRKERDGLQLHHEKQLARLRFFGQALESSRERLISLLDDWNYPYSPNLAGLSDVAREDGDAVQGKLHRMQSRLYIPETFNKKGTK
;
A
#
# COMPACT_ATOMS: atom_id res chain seq x y z
N MET A 1 -52.48 -33.87 10.92
CA MET A 1 -52.74 -34.16 12.35
C MET A 1 -51.57 -33.59 13.13
N ASP A 2 -51.87 -32.46 13.78
CA ASP A 2 -51.40 -32.02 15.10
C ASP A 2 -49.91 -31.65 15.34
N SER A 3 -49.69 -30.34 15.54
CA SER A 3 -48.81 -29.84 16.61
C SER A 3 -49.64 -29.70 17.89
N PRO A 4 -49.08 -29.87 19.10
CA PRO A 4 -48.66 -28.67 19.85
C PRO A 4 -47.49 -28.82 20.86
N ASN A 5 -46.69 -27.75 20.93
CA ASN A 5 -46.11 -27.05 22.09
C ASN A 5 -46.11 -27.70 23.49
N SER A 6 -44.94 -27.75 24.17
CA SER A 6 -44.60 -26.86 25.32
C SER A 6 -43.30 -27.26 26.06
N SER A 7 -42.46 -26.25 26.32
CA SER A 7 -41.37 -26.16 27.33
C SER A 7 -41.96 -26.06 28.76
N PRO A 8 -41.26 -26.17 29.93
CA PRO A 8 -39.91 -25.59 30.22
C PRO A 8 -38.99 -26.32 31.23
N GLY A 9 -37.74 -25.86 31.34
CA GLY A 9 -37.10 -25.66 32.66
C GLY A 9 -35.79 -26.40 32.96
N GLN A 10 -34.68 -25.66 32.81
CA GLN A 10 -33.42 -25.70 33.59
C GLN A 10 -32.59 -27.02 33.48
N GLU A 11 -31.25 -27.07 33.54
CA GLU A 11 -30.27 -26.18 34.15
C GLU A 11 -28.84 -26.52 33.66
N LYS A 12 -28.07 -25.46 33.39
CA LYS A 12 -26.61 -25.31 33.66
C LYS A 12 -25.56 -26.09 32.86
N GLN A 13 -24.80 -25.29 32.10
CA GLN A 13 -23.35 -25.04 32.29
C GLN A 13 -22.39 -25.76 31.33
N GLY A 14 -21.69 -24.93 30.53
CA GLY A 14 -20.32 -25.22 30.09
C GLY A 14 -20.11 -25.35 28.59
N GLU A 15 -20.36 -24.29 27.81
CA GLU A 15 -19.74 -24.18 26.48
C GLU A 15 -18.26 -23.84 26.64
N GLN A 16 -17.38 -24.79 26.32
CA GLN A 16 -15.97 -24.54 26.07
C GLN A 16 -15.61 -25.08 24.67
N GLN A 17 -15.39 -24.17 23.74
CA GLN A 17 -14.59 -24.37 22.53
C GLN A 17 -13.40 -23.38 22.56
N PRO A 18 -12.31 -23.68 21.82
CA PRO A 18 -10.96 -23.45 22.31
C PRO A 18 -10.29 -22.15 21.82
N SER A 19 -9.58 -21.52 22.76
CA SER A 19 -8.20 -21.02 22.62
C SER A 19 -7.84 -20.16 21.39
N GLU A 20 -8.25 -18.89 21.40
CA GLU A 20 -7.46 -17.83 20.76
C GLU A 20 -6.55 -17.14 21.81
N LEU A 21 -5.30 -16.91 21.42
CA LEU A 21 -4.27 -16.27 22.23
C LEU A 21 -4.61 -14.80 22.55
N PRO A 22 -4.15 -14.25 23.68
CA PRO A 22 -4.60 -12.97 24.18
C PRO A 22 -3.91 -11.81 23.45
N ILE A 23 -4.71 -10.93 22.86
CA ILE A 23 -4.30 -9.56 22.56
C ILE A 23 -4.13 -8.85 23.90
N LEU A 24 -2.88 -8.73 24.36
CA LEU A 24 -2.53 -7.91 25.52
C LEU A 24 -2.82 -6.45 25.14
N ASN A 25 -3.92 -5.97 25.71
CA ASN A 25 -4.50 -4.66 25.51
C ASN A 25 -3.70 -3.65 26.35
N ASP A 26 -2.87 -2.83 25.69
CA ASP A 26 -2.17 -1.73 26.36
C ASP A 26 -3.17 -0.59 26.59
N LYS A 27 -3.80 -0.65 27.75
CA LYS A 27 -4.61 0.41 28.31
C LYS A 27 -3.67 1.49 28.80
N ASP A 28 -3.58 2.58 28.03
CA ASP A 28 -3.65 3.97 28.51
C ASP A 28 -3.14 4.91 27.42
N ARG A 29 -4.04 5.69 26.82
CA ARG A 29 -3.90 7.15 26.67
C ARG A 29 -5.10 7.76 25.94
N ASN A 30 -5.70 8.70 26.65
CA ASN A 30 -6.50 9.83 26.16
C ASN A 30 -7.79 9.49 25.39
N LEU A 31 -8.92 9.65 26.09
CA LEU A 31 -10.14 10.14 25.46
C LEU A 31 -9.82 11.53 24.87
N GLU A 32 -9.56 11.58 23.58
CA GLU A 32 -9.65 12.82 22.82
C GLU A 32 -11.05 12.87 22.22
N PRO A 33 -11.86 13.92 22.48
CA PRO A 33 -13.13 14.09 21.81
C PRO A 33 -12.84 14.22 20.31
N SER A 34 -13.34 13.28 19.52
CA SER A 34 -13.39 13.41 18.06
C SER A 34 -14.38 14.52 17.72
N ASP A 35 -13.97 15.78 17.91
CA ASP A 35 -14.80 16.97 17.70
C ASP A 35 -14.19 17.93 16.67
N HIS A 36 -13.47 17.44 15.66
CA HIS A 36 -13.03 18.30 14.55
C HIS A 36 -13.24 17.67 13.18
N LEU A 37 -14.46 17.18 12.90
CA LEU A 37 -14.99 17.33 11.54
C LEU A 37 -15.62 18.73 11.48
N PRO A 38 -15.09 19.66 10.68
CA PRO A 38 -15.79 20.91 10.43
C PRO A 38 -17.19 20.56 9.92
N PRO A 39 -18.26 21.22 10.41
CA PRO A 39 -19.58 21.00 9.87
C PRO A 39 -19.52 21.19 8.35
N LEU A 40 -19.77 20.11 7.59
CA LEU A 40 -19.75 20.13 6.11
C LEU A 40 -20.75 21.15 5.53
N THR A 41 -21.65 21.67 6.35
CA THR A 41 -22.58 22.77 6.06
C THR A 41 -21.91 24.14 6.02
N SER A 42 -20.82 24.36 6.76
CA SER A 42 -20.12 25.66 6.88
C SER A 42 -19.30 26.02 5.64
N SER A 43 -18.78 25.00 4.93
CA SER A 43 -17.98 25.21 3.73
C SER A 43 -18.79 25.83 2.58
N SER A 44 -20.08 25.48 2.43
CA SER A 44 -20.90 25.98 1.33
C SER A 44 -21.29 27.45 1.49
N GLN A 45 -21.60 27.87 2.72
CA GLN A 45 -21.97 29.26 3.03
C GLN A 45 -20.79 30.21 2.87
N HIS A 46 -19.61 29.79 3.36
CA HIS A 46 -18.39 30.57 3.20
C HIS A 46 -17.98 30.68 1.72
N GLU A 47 -18.20 29.62 0.94
CA GLU A 47 -17.92 29.65 -0.49
C GLU A 47 -18.90 30.55 -1.26
N GLU A 48 -20.17 30.56 -0.89
CA GLU A 48 -21.15 31.48 -1.47
C GLU A 48 -20.83 32.94 -1.13
N GLU A 49 -20.45 33.21 0.12
CA GLU A 49 -20.02 34.54 0.56
C GLU A 49 -18.75 35.03 -0.15
N THR A 50 -17.76 34.15 -0.36
CA THR A 50 -16.54 34.50 -1.11
C THR A 50 -16.83 34.74 -2.59
N ARG A 51 -17.67 33.92 -3.23
CA ARG A 51 -18.14 34.15 -4.61
C ARG A 51 -18.85 35.49 -4.75
N HIS A 52 -19.76 35.81 -3.82
CA HIS A 52 -20.48 37.08 -3.83
C HIS A 52 -19.58 38.28 -3.58
N THR A 53 -18.61 38.16 -2.68
CA THR A 53 -17.65 39.24 -2.40
C THR A 53 -16.80 39.53 -3.64
N GLN A 54 -16.21 38.51 -4.27
CA GLN A 54 -15.40 38.66 -5.48
C GLN A 54 -16.21 39.20 -6.67
N ALA A 55 -17.50 38.83 -6.76
CA ALA A 55 -18.36 39.31 -7.83
C ALA A 55 -18.85 40.75 -7.62
N THR A 56 -19.00 41.19 -6.36
CA THR A 56 -19.60 42.49 -6.03
C THR A 56 -18.56 43.61 -5.87
N GLU A 57 -17.35 43.29 -5.41
CA GLU A 57 -16.25 44.24 -5.20
C GLU A 57 -15.98 45.14 -6.43
N PRO A 58 -15.88 44.62 -7.67
CA PRO A 58 -15.58 45.45 -8.85
C PRO A 58 -16.67 46.48 -9.18
N PHE A 59 -17.91 46.25 -8.72
CA PHE A 59 -19.05 47.12 -9.04
C PHE A 59 -19.33 48.18 -7.99
N GLN A 60 -18.65 48.17 -6.84
CA GLN A 60 -18.87 49.16 -5.77
C GLN A 60 -18.79 50.61 -6.27
N PRO A 61 -17.81 51.01 -7.11
CA PRO A 61 -17.75 52.37 -7.64
C PRO A 61 -18.92 52.69 -8.57
N THR A 62 -19.33 51.73 -9.40
CA THR A 62 -20.43 51.93 -10.37
C THR A 62 -21.77 52.04 -9.65
N LEU A 63 -21.99 51.26 -8.59
CA LEU A 63 -23.17 51.39 -7.74
C LEU A 63 -23.28 52.76 -7.09
N LYS A 64 -22.15 53.32 -6.65
CA LYS A 64 -22.12 54.67 -6.10
C LYS A 64 -22.51 55.71 -7.14
N VAL A 65 -21.96 55.62 -8.35
CA VAL A 65 -22.32 56.51 -9.47
C VAL A 65 -23.79 56.38 -9.84
N LEU A 66 -24.38 55.18 -9.78
CA LEU A 66 -25.82 55.00 -10.01
C LEU A 66 -26.67 55.67 -8.93
N ALA A 67 -26.26 55.59 -7.65
CA ALA A 67 -26.95 56.28 -6.56
C ALA A 67 -26.87 57.81 -6.67
N ASP A 68 -25.74 58.32 -7.17
CA ASP A 68 -25.58 59.75 -7.46
C ASP A 68 -26.43 60.17 -8.68
N LEU A 69 -26.50 59.33 -9.71
CA LEU A 69 -27.31 59.56 -10.91
C LEU A 69 -28.82 59.60 -10.63
N GLU A 70 -29.31 58.80 -9.69
CA GLU A 70 -30.70 58.85 -9.22
C GLU A 70 -31.08 60.25 -8.68
N ARG A 71 -30.12 60.95 -8.05
CA ARG A 71 -30.32 62.32 -7.53
C ARG A 71 -30.13 63.39 -8.59
N ASP A 72 -29.11 63.24 -9.44
CA ASP A 72 -28.65 64.30 -10.34
C ASP A 72 -29.39 64.31 -11.69
N ASP A 73 -29.70 63.14 -12.25
CA ASP A 73 -30.44 63.00 -13.51
C ASP A 73 -31.27 61.69 -13.57
N PRO A 74 -32.44 61.68 -12.90
CA PRO A 74 -33.27 60.47 -12.78
C PRO A 74 -33.80 59.92 -14.11
N LYS A 75 -33.67 60.67 -15.21
CA LYS A 75 -34.08 60.19 -16.55
C LYS A 75 -33.19 59.06 -17.07
N PHE A 76 -31.93 59.01 -16.63
CA PHE A 76 -30.96 58.00 -17.07
C PHE A 76 -30.67 56.93 -16.03
N GLU A 77 -31.12 57.11 -14.78
CA GLU A 77 -30.94 56.14 -13.70
C GLU A 77 -31.44 54.75 -14.12
N PHE A 78 -32.70 54.63 -14.53
CA PHE A 78 -33.29 53.33 -14.81
C PHE A 78 -32.62 52.60 -15.99
N PRO A 79 -32.35 53.25 -17.15
CA PRO A 79 -31.56 52.65 -18.22
C PRO A 79 -30.15 52.22 -17.77
N ALA A 80 -29.46 53.05 -16.98
CA ALA A 80 -28.11 52.76 -16.51
C ALA A 80 -28.10 51.60 -15.50
N ALA A 81 -29.00 51.62 -14.52
CA ALA A 81 -29.18 50.56 -13.53
C ALA A 81 -29.51 49.22 -14.20
N ARG A 82 -30.39 49.23 -15.22
CA ARG A 82 -30.72 48.02 -15.99
C ARG A 82 -29.50 47.46 -16.73
N LEU A 83 -28.67 48.31 -17.34
CA LEU A 83 -27.44 47.88 -18.02
C LEU A 83 -26.43 47.29 -17.04
N VAL A 84 -26.16 48.00 -15.94
CA VAL A 84 -25.23 47.55 -14.89
C VAL A 84 -25.71 46.25 -14.25
N GLY A 85 -27.01 46.09 -14.03
CA GLY A 85 -27.60 44.86 -13.51
C GLY A 85 -27.40 43.65 -14.43
N LEU A 86 -27.53 43.83 -15.76
CA LEU A 86 -27.26 42.77 -16.73
C LEU A 86 -25.78 42.36 -16.74
N TYR A 87 -24.88 43.35 -16.77
CA TYR A 87 -23.45 43.08 -16.79
C TYR A 87 -22.95 42.46 -15.48
N ARG A 88 -23.48 42.88 -14.33
CA ARG A 88 -23.19 42.25 -13.04
C ARG A 88 -23.54 40.77 -13.03
N ARG A 89 -24.73 40.39 -13.50
CA ARG A 89 -25.14 38.98 -13.56
C ARG A 89 -24.23 38.14 -14.45
N LEU A 90 -23.77 38.71 -15.56
CA LEU A 90 -22.81 38.04 -16.44
C LEU A 90 -21.46 37.85 -15.72
N TRP A 91 -20.98 38.90 -15.04
CA TRP A 91 -19.76 38.85 -14.25
C TRP A 91 -19.82 37.82 -13.12
N GLU A 92 -20.90 37.79 -12.35
CA GLU A 92 -21.17 36.79 -11.30
C GLU A 92 -21.07 35.36 -11.87
N SER A 93 -21.65 35.12 -13.06
CA SER A 93 -21.54 33.83 -13.74
C SER A 93 -20.10 33.50 -14.15
N CYS A 94 -19.35 34.47 -14.66
CA CYS A 94 -17.94 34.30 -15.04
C CYS A 94 -17.05 33.99 -13.83
N VAL A 95 -17.19 34.75 -12.73
CA VAL A 95 -16.42 34.54 -11.49
C VAL A 95 -16.73 33.17 -10.89
N SER A 96 -18.02 32.79 -10.84
CA SER A 96 -18.43 31.47 -10.34
C SER A 96 -17.76 30.33 -11.11
N LYS A 97 -17.84 30.36 -12.46
CA LYS A 97 -17.16 29.36 -13.31
C LYS A 97 -15.65 29.37 -13.12
N HIS A 98 -15.03 30.54 -12.92
CA HIS A 98 -13.60 30.63 -12.70
C HIS A 98 -13.18 29.95 -11.39
N ILE A 99 -13.93 30.16 -10.31
CA ILE A 99 -13.70 29.50 -9.02
C ILE A 99 -13.85 27.99 -9.15
N ASP A 100 -14.88 27.51 -9.86
CA ASP A 100 -15.06 26.09 -10.11
C ASP A 100 -13.89 25.49 -10.90
N VAL A 101 -13.41 26.18 -11.94
CA VAL A 101 -12.22 25.77 -12.70
C VAL A 101 -10.98 25.70 -11.79
N GLN A 102 -10.74 26.72 -10.97
CA GLN A 102 -9.61 26.71 -10.03
C GLN A 102 -9.68 25.52 -9.05
N LYS A 103 -10.87 25.18 -8.56
CA LYS A 103 -11.08 24.03 -7.68
C LYS A 103 -10.79 22.72 -8.37
N ILE A 104 -11.26 22.57 -9.61
CA ILE A 104 -10.98 21.39 -10.44
C ILE A 104 -9.48 21.27 -10.69
N ASP A 105 -8.80 22.37 -11.01
CA ASP A 105 -7.36 22.38 -11.24
C ASP A 105 -6.59 21.97 -9.98
N GLN A 106 -6.95 22.52 -8.82
CA GLN A 106 -6.35 22.13 -7.53
C GLN A 106 -6.57 20.64 -7.23
N SER A 107 -7.80 20.14 -7.42
CA SER A 107 -8.11 18.73 -7.22
C SER A 107 -7.34 17.83 -8.19
N ASN A 108 -7.18 18.25 -9.44
CA ASN A 108 -6.40 17.52 -10.44
C ASN A 108 -4.92 17.45 -10.07
N GLU A 109 -4.33 18.52 -9.53
CA GLU A 109 -2.94 18.48 -9.06
C GLU A 109 -2.77 17.53 -7.88
N ILE A 110 -3.68 17.54 -6.90
CA ILE A 110 -3.68 16.58 -5.79
C ILE A 110 -3.79 15.14 -6.33
N LEU A 111 -4.68 14.92 -7.29
CA LEU A 111 -4.87 13.60 -7.91
C LEU A 111 -3.62 13.13 -8.68
N LYS A 112 -2.94 14.03 -9.39
CA LYS A 112 -1.68 13.72 -10.08
C LYS A 112 -0.60 13.31 -9.08
N GLU A 113 -0.46 14.04 -7.97
CA GLU A 113 0.52 13.72 -6.92
C GLU A 113 0.22 12.36 -6.28
N ALA A 114 -1.03 12.09 -5.92
CA ALA A 114 -1.45 10.79 -5.40
C ALA A 114 -1.20 9.66 -6.41
N GLY A 115 -1.45 9.91 -7.70
CA GLY A 115 -1.16 8.96 -8.78
C GLY A 115 0.32 8.65 -8.94
N MET A 116 1.19 9.65 -8.76
CA MET A 116 2.64 9.45 -8.74
C MET A 116 3.09 8.59 -7.56
N TYR A 117 2.54 8.87 -6.37
CA TYR A 117 2.83 8.08 -5.17
C TYR A 117 2.44 6.60 -5.34
N LEU A 118 1.21 6.35 -5.80
CA LEU A 118 0.72 4.97 -6.02
C LEU A 118 1.56 4.22 -7.06
N ARG A 119 2.02 4.91 -8.11
CA ARG A 119 2.91 4.30 -9.10
C ARG A 119 4.22 3.85 -8.48
N LYS A 120 4.82 4.68 -7.61
CA LYS A 120 6.05 4.34 -6.89
C LYS A 120 5.86 3.13 -5.98
N GLU A 121 4.77 3.09 -5.23
CA GLU A 121 4.45 1.94 -4.37
C GLU A 121 4.23 0.66 -5.20
N ARG A 122 3.51 0.75 -6.32
CA ARG A 122 3.32 -0.36 -7.26
C ARG A 122 4.66 -0.86 -7.80
N ASP A 123 5.54 0.03 -8.23
CA ASP A 123 6.87 -0.32 -8.75
C ASP A 123 7.73 -0.99 -7.67
N GLY A 124 7.68 -0.47 -6.43
CA GLY A 124 8.36 -1.08 -5.28
C GLY A 124 7.84 -2.49 -4.98
N LEU A 125 6.53 -2.68 -4.96
CA LEU A 125 5.91 -3.98 -4.72
C LEU A 125 6.25 -4.99 -5.82
N GLN A 126 6.24 -4.55 -7.08
CA GLN A 126 6.64 -5.38 -8.23
C GLN A 126 8.09 -5.84 -8.09
N LEU A 127 9.01 -4.94 -7.74
CA LEU A 127 10.42 -5.27 -7.51
C LEU A 127 10.57 -6.29 -6.36
N HIS A 128 9.82 -6.11 -5.27
CA HIS A 128 9.81 -7.07 -4.16
C HIS A 128 9.33 -8.44 -4.61
N HIS A 129 8.26 -8.50 -5.39
CA HIS A 129 7.73 -9.75 -5.93
C HIS A 129 8.75 -10.48 -6.82
N GLU A 130 9.38 -9.77 -7.75
CA GLU A 130 10.42 -10.32 -8.63
C GLU A 130 11.62 -10.86 -7.86
N LYS A 131 12.05 -10.15 -6.80
CA LYS A 131 13.12 -10.61 -5.92
C LYS A 131 12.77 -11.92 -5.21
N GLN A 132 11.53 -12.07 -4.74
CA GLN A 132 11.09 -13.32 -4.12
C GLN A 132 11.00 -14.46 -5.14
N LEU A 133 10.52 -14.19 -6.34
CA LEU A 133 10.52 -15.19 -7.42
C LEU A 133 11.93 -15.64 -7.78
N ALA A 134 12.89 -14.72 -7.88
CA ALA A 134 14.29 -15.06 -8.14
C ALA A 134 14.86 -15.96 -7.03
N ARG A 135 14.57 -15.64 -5.76
CA ARG A 135 14.98 -16.44 -4.60
C ARG A 135 14.34 -17.83 -4.61
N LEU A 136 13.06 -17.92 -4.94
CA LEU A 136 12.34 -19.20 -5.01
C LEU A 136 12.91 -20.10 -6.12
N ARG A 137 13.18 -19.53 -7.31
CA ARG A 137 13.81 -20.25 -8.42
C ARG A 137 15.20 -20.76 -8.03
N PHE A 138 15.99 -19.92 -7.36
CA PHE A 138 17.30 -20.32 -6.85
C PHE A 138 17.20 -21.52 -5.91
N PHE A 139 16.29 -21.48 -4.94
CA PHE A 139 16.10 -22.62 -4.04
C PHE A 139 15.61 -23.87 -4.76
N GLY A 140 14.69 -23.73 -5.71
CA GLY A 140 14.25 -24.86 -6.54
C GLY A 140 15.42 -25.53 -7.25
N GLN A 141 16.29 -24.75 -7.88
CA GLN A 141 17.47 -25.28 -8.56
C GLN A 141 18.49 -25.91 -7.60
N ALA A 142 18.74 -25.27 -6.45
CA ALA A 142 19.65 -25.80 -5.44
C ALA A 142 19.14 -27.13 -4.85
N LEU A 143 17.82 -27.24 -4.62
CA LEU A 143 17.19 -28.46 -4.14
C LEU A 143 17.28 -29.57 -5.18
N GLU A 144 16.97 -29.30 -6.45
CA GLU A 144 17.08 -30.31 -7.52
C GLU A 144 18.53 -30.79 -7.66
N SER A 145 19.50 -29.87 -7.69
CA SER A 145 20.91 -30.23 -7.74
C SER A 145 21.36 -31.07 -6.53
N SER A 146 20.85 -30.75 -5.33
CA SER A 146 21.15 -31.52 -4.12
C SER A 146 20.57 -32.93 -4.18
N ARG A 147 19.36 -33.07 -4.75
CA ARG A 147 18.67 -34.33 -4.96
C ARG A 147 19.41 -35.21 -5.98
N GLU A 148 19.78 -34.65 -7.13
CA GLU A 148 20.57 -35.34 -8.15
C GLU A 148 21.89 -35.86 -7.58
N ARG A 149 22.59 -35.03 -6.80
CA ARG A 149 23.84 -35.45 -6.13
C ARG A 149 23.60 -36.58 -5.13
N LEU A 150 22.52 -36.52 -4.36
CA LEU A 150 22.19 -37.55 -3.38
C LEU A 150 21.82 -38.87 -4.05
N ILE A 151 21.09 -38.84 -5.17
CA ILE A 151 20.80 -40.01 -6.00
C ILE A 151 22.10 -40.64 -6.50
N SER A 152 22.99 -39.85 -7.11
CA SER A 152 24.28 -40.36 -7.60
C SER A 152 25.13 -41.00 -6.49
N LEU A 153 25.18 -40.40 -5.29
CA LEU A 153 25.90 -40.99 -4.16
C LEU A 153 25.27 -42.30 -3.68
N LEU A 154 23.94 -42.40 -3.74
CA LEU A 154 23.22 -43.61 -3.36
C LEU A 154 23.45 -44.73 -4.39
N ASP A 155 23.46 -44.40 -5.69
CA ASP A 155 23.78 -45.33 -6.77
C ASP A 155 25.22 -45.85 -6.64
N ASP A 156 26.18 -44.96 -6.37
CA ASP A 156 27.58 -45.34 -6.12
C ASP A 156 27.71 -46.26 -4.90
N TRP A 157 26.92 -46.02 -3.84
CA TRP A 157 26.91 -46.86 -2.63
C TRP A 157 26.26 -48.23 -2.88
N ASN A 158 25.22 -48.28 -3.70
CA ASN A 158 24.49 -49.49 -4.03
C ASN A 158 25.15 -50.29 -5.16
N TYR A 159 26.28 -49.81 -5.69
CA TYR A 159 27.10 -50.56 -6.62
C TYR A 159 27.61 -51.82 -5.91
N PRO A 160 27.27 -53.03 -6.39
CA PRO A 160 27.83 -54.24 -5.83
C PRO A 160 29.33 -54.20 -6.11
N TYR A 161 30.12 -53.86 -5.10
CA TYR A 161 31.51 -54.28 -5.07
C TYR A 161 31.42 -55.80 -5.04
N SER A 162 31.46 -56.45 -6.19
CA SER A 162 31.96 -57.81 -6.28
C SER A 162 33.48 -57.66 -6.33
N PRO A 163 34.20 -57.71 -5.20
CA PRO A 163 35.53 -58.26 -5.32
C PRO A 163 35.27 -59.67 -5.83
N ASN A 164 35.61 -59.93 -7.09
CA ASN A 164 35.83 -61.30 -7.52
C ASN A 164 36.91 -61.84 -6.58
N LEU A 165 36.48 -62.46 -5.47
CA LEU A 165 37.25 -63.28 -4.55
C LEU A 165 37.68 -64.59 -5.23
N ALA A 166 37.97 -64.52 -6.53
CA ALA A 166 38.34 -65.65 -7.38
C ALA A 166 39.70 -65.42 -8.08
N GLY A 167 40.44 -64.37 -7.73
CA GLY A 167 41.78 -64.20 -8.26
C GLY A 167 42.54 -63.05 -7.63
N LEU A 168 43.04 -63.24 -6.40
CA LEU A 168 44.26 -62.60 -5.88
C LEU A 168 44.59 -63.22 -4.52
N SER A 169 45.16 -64.42 -4.58
CA SER A 169 46.21 -64.78 -3.64
C SER A 169 47.38 -63.82 -3.88
N ASP A 170 47.50 -62.76 -3.09
CA ASP A 170 48.75 -62.53 -2.35
C ASP A 170 48.56 -61.42 -1.30
N VAL A 171 49.10 -61.70 -0.12
CA VAL A 171 49.16 -60.79 1.01
C VAL A 171 50.30 -59.80 0.76
N ALA A 172 50.00 -58.51 0.56
CA ALA A 172 50.84 -57.41 1.04
C ALA A 172 50.30 -56.02 0.68
N ARG A 173 50.00 -55.25 1.73
CA ARG A 173 50.27 -53.80 1.89
C ARG A 173 49.40 -52.79 1.14
N GLU A 174 49.08 -51.72 1.89
CA GLU A 174 48.67 -50.37 1.44
C GLU A 174 47.17 -50.06 1.30
N ASP A 175 46.45 -50.01 2.43
CA ASP A 175 45.11 -49.38 2.49
C ASP A 175 44.97 -48.44 3.72
N GLY A 176 45.96 -47.57 3.92
CA GLY A 176 45.91 -46.48 4.92
C GLY A 176 45.63 -45.09 4.31
N ASP A 177 46.09 -44.83 3.08
CA ASP A 177 46.14 -43.48 2.51
C ASP A 177 44.92 -43.10 1.66
N ALA A 178 44.16 -44.06 1.13
CA ALA A 178 43.03 -43.78 0.24
C ALA A 178 41.80 -43.20 0.98
N VAL A 179 41.61 -43.56 2.26
CA VAL A 179 40.49 -43.09 3.08
C VAL A 179 40.73 -41.65 3.56
N GLN A 180 41.99 -41.30 3.82
CA GLN A 180 42.36 -39.96 4.30
C GLN A 180 42.30 -38.90 3.19
N GLY A 181 42.64 -39.28 1.95
CA GLY A 181 42.48 -38.41 0.77
C GLY A 181 41.01 -38.09 0.43
N LYS A 182 40.10 -39.03 0.67
CA LYS A 182 38.65 -38.84 0.42
C LYS A 182 38.00 -37.92 1.48
N LEU A 183 38.42 -38.05 2.74
CA LEU A 183 37.93 -37.19 3.83
C LEU A 183 38.37 -35.72 3.65
N HIS A 184 39.61 -35.49 3.23
CA HIS A 184 40.12 -34.13 2.97
C HIS A 184 39.43 -33.47 1.76
N ARG A 185 39.05 -34.26 0.75
CA ARG A 185 38.33 -33.77 -0.44
C ARG A 185 36.87 -33.39 -0.13
N MET A 186 36.25 -34.02 0.86
CA MET A 186 34.90 -33.65 1.31
C MET A 186 34.89 -32.37 2.15
N GLN A 187 35.89 -32.17 3.01
CA GLN A 187 35.98 -30.95 3.84
C GLN A 187 36.24 -29.67 3.01
N SER A 188 37.00 -29.73 1.91
CA SER A 188 37.21 -28.57 1.03
C SER A 188 35.98 -28.16 0.20
N ARG A 189 34.95 -29.01 0.10
CA ARG A 189 33.69 -28.67 -0.62
C ARG A 189 32.61 -28.08 0.29
N LEU A 190 32.86 -27.98 1.59
CA LEU A 190 32.00 -27.32 2.57
C LEU A 190 32.49 -25.90 2.92
N TYR A 191 33.23 -25.25 2.02
CA TYR A 191 33.56 -23.83 2.16
C TYR A 191 32.41 -23.00 1.58
N ILE A 192 31.56 -22.47 2.46
CA ILE A 192 30.62 -21.39 2.14
C ILE A 192 31.45 -20.10 2.13
N PRO A 193 31.58 -19.36 1.01
CA PRO A 193 32.24 -18.07 1.03
C PRO A 193 31.45 -17.08 1.88
N GLU A 194 32.06 -16.61 2.97
CA GLU A 194 31.63 -15.40 3.68
C GLU A 194 31.85 -14.18 2.79
N THR A 195 30.98 -13.96 1.82
CA THR A 195 30.91 -12.69 1.08
C THR A 195 29.47 -12.20 1.03
N PHE A 196 28.89 -11.98 2.21
CA PHE A 196 27.70 -11.15 2.38
C PHE A 196 27.79 -10.30 3.66
N ASN A 197 28.94 -9.66 3.89
CA ASN A 197 28.97 -8.54 4.85
C ASN A 197 30.07 -7.53 4.55
N LYS A 198 29.96 -6.81 3.42
CA LYS A 198 30.56 -5.48 3.25
C LYS A 198 29.69 -4.62 2.34
N LYS A 199 29.04 -3.62 2.95
CA LYS A 199 28.52 -2.33 2.46
C LYS A 199 27.17 -2.07 3.17
N GLY A 200 26.98 -1.05 4.01
CA GLY A 200 27.70 0.21 4.13
C GLY A 200 27.77 0.75 5.55
N THR A 201 28.91 1.33 5.85
CA THR A 201 29.11 2.35 6.88
C THR A 201 28.82 3.73 6.29
N LYS A 202 28.28 4.59 7.17
CA LYS A 202 28.04 6.04 7.09
C LYS A 202 26.76 6.50 6.43
#